data_AF-A0A839URT6-F1
#
_entry.id   AF-A0A839URT6-F1
#
_cell.length_a   1.000
_cell.length_b   1.000
_cell.length_c   1.000
_cell.angle_alpha   90.00
_cell.angle_beta   90.00
_cell.angle_gamma   90.00
#
_symmetry.space_group_name_H-M   'P 1'
#
loop_
_entity.id
_entity.type
_entity.pdbx_description
1 polymer ?
#
loop_
_entity_poly.entity_id
_entity_poly.type
_entity_poly.pdbx_seq_one_letter_code
_entity_poly.pdbx_strand_id
1 'polypeptide(L)' 'MQQEIVQQGIDLMVFGMGTVVVFLTTLVIVTVAMSGVMSRFFPESEKPLTPSTPSGSAVDARTLAVIKAAIAKHRKR' A
#
# COMPACT_ATOMS: atom_id res chain seq x y z
N MET A 1 31.66 8.14 -41.42
CA MET A 1 31.37 6.69 -41.31
C MET A 1 31.12 6.26 -39.86
N GLN A 2 32.09 6.28 -38.93
CA GLN A 2 31.86 5.78 -37.55
C GLN A 2 30.92 6.65 -36.70
N GLN A 3 30.98 7.98 -36.85
CA GLN A 3 30.09 8.90 -36.13
C GLN A 3 28.60 8.68 -36.49
N GLU A 4 28.33 8.31 -37.74
CA GLU A 4 26.96 8.00 -38.20
C GLU A 4 26.36 6.79 -37.50
N ILE A 5 27.11 5.70 -37.33
CA ILE A 5 26.58 4.46 -36.72
C ILE A 5 26.25 4.67 -35.24
N VAL A 6 27.10 5.40 -34.52
CA VAL A 6 26.84 5.72 -33.10
C VAL A 6 25.63 6.63 -32.98
N GLN A 7 25.51 7.64 -33.84
CA GLN A 7 24.38 8.56 -33.84
C GLN A 7 23.06 7.85 -34.19
N GLN A 8 23.08 6.96 -35.18
CA GLN A 8 21.94 6.14 -35.56
C GLN A 8 21.53 5.14 -34.46
N GLY A 9 22.51 4.59 -33.73
CA GLY A 9 22.26 3.74 -32.57
C GLY A 9 21.60 4.50 -31.41
N ILE A 10 22.03 5.73 -31.15
CA ILE A 10 21.41 6.61 -30.14
C ILE A 10 19.98 6.98 -30.55
N ASP A 11 19.76 7.36 -31.82
CA ASP A 11 18.42 7.66 -32.32
C ASP A 11 17.48 6.46 -32.18
N LEU A 12 17.96 5.25 -32.52
CA LEU A 12 17.19 4.02 -32.35
C LEU A 12 16.90 3.71 -30.88
N MET A 13 17.87 3.94 -29.98
CA MET A 13 17.68 3.73 -28.54
C MET A 13 16.66 4.71 -27.96
N VAL A 14 16.72 5.99 -28.34
CA VAL A 14 15.75 7.00 -27.91
C VAL A 14 14.35 6.66 -28.43
N PHE A 15 14.24 6.25 -29.70
CA PHE A 15 12.95 5.85 -30.27
C PHE A 15 12.40 4.57 -29.61
N GLY A 16 13.22 3.53 -29.49
CA GLY A 16 12.84 2.26 -28.90
C GLY A 16 12.48 2.39 -27.41
N MET A 17 13.34 3.01 -26.61
CA MET A 17 13.08 3.21 -25.19
C MET A 17 11.93 4.19 -24.95
N GLY A 18 11.84 5.26 -25.75
CA GLY A 18 10.77 6.26 -25.64
C GLY A 18 9.40 5.69 -25.96
N THR A 19 9.28 4.91 -27.04
CA THR A 19 8.01 4.25 -27.41
C THR A 19 7.57 3.24 -26.36
N VAL A 20 8.49 2.47 -25.77
CA VAL A 20 8.18 1.55 -24.67
C VAL A 20 7.65 2.32 -23.46
N VAL A 21 8.28 3.43 -23.07
CA VAL A 21 7.82 4.27 -21.95
C VAL A 21 6.42 4.83 -22.22
N VAL A 22 6.16 5.34 -23.41
CA VAL A 22 4.83 5.85 -23.80
C VAL A 22 3.78 4.74 -23.77
N PHE A 23 4.13 3.56 -24.27
CA PHE A 23 3.24 2.40 -24.27
C PHE A 23 2.90 1.95 -22.84
N LEU A 24 3.90 1.79 -21.98
CA LEU A 24 3.69 1.43 -20.57
C LEU A 24 2.90 2.50 -19.82
N THR A 25 3.20 3.78 -20.06
CA THR A 25 2.45 4.89 -19.46
C THR A 25 0.98 4.84 -19.87
N THR A 26 0.70 4.57 -21.15
CA THR A 26 -0.66 4.39 -21.65
C THR A 26 -1.35 3.22 -20.96
N LEU A 27 -0.68 2.07 -20.81
CA LEU A 27 -1.24 0.94 -20.08
C LEU A 27 -1.56 1.29 -18.62
N VAL A 28 -0.64 1.97 -17.93
CA VAL A 28 -0.86 2.40 -16.54
C VAL A 28 -2.06 3.35 -16.44
N ILE A 29 -2.19 4.31 -17.35
CA ILE A 29 -3.36 5.23 -17.39
C ILE A 29 -4.65 4.43 -17.54
N VAL A 30 -4.69 3.43 -18.44
CA VAL A 30 -5.86 2.58 -18.63
C VAL A 30 -6.16 1.76 -17.37
N THR A 31 -5.15 1.19 -16.72
CA THR A 31 -5.33 0.43 -15.47
C THR A 31 -5.82 1.33 -14.34
N VAL A 32 -5.30 2.55 -14.21
CA VAL A 32 -5.75 3.54 -13.22
C VAL A 32 -7.17 3.98 -13.51
N ALA A 33 -7.52 4.22 -14.78
CA ALA A 33 -8.89 4.53 -15.18
C ALA A 33 -9.84 3.38 -14.83
N MET A 34 -9.45 2.14 -15.10
CA MET A 34 -10.22 0.96 -14.70
C MET A 34 -10.37 0.87 -13.18
N SER A 35 -9.32 1.15 -12.41
CA SER A 35 -9.36 1.19 -10.94
C SER A 35 -10.29 2.29 -10.41
N GLY A 36 -10.24 3.49 -11.00
CA GLY A 36 -11.12 4.60 -10.63
C GLY A 36 -12.59 4.35 -11.00
N VAL A 37 -12.85 3.78 -12.17
CA VAL A 37 -14.19 3.32 -12.58
C VAL A 37 -14.69 2.26 -11.60
N MET A 38 -13.86 1.26 -11.27
CA MET A 38 -14.26 0.23 -10.31
C MET A 38 -14.59 0.84 -8.94
N SER A 39 -13.73 1.68 -8.38
CA SER A 39 -13.98 2.38 -7.10
C SER A 39 -15.23 3.26 -7.12
N ARG A 40 -15.54 3.90 -8.25
CA ARG A 40 -16.69 4.81 -8.36
C ARG A 40 -18.02 4.10 -8.60
N PHE A 41 -18.04 3.05 -9.42
CA PHE A 41 -19.27 2.33 -9.81
C PHE A 41 -19.56 1.13 -8.90
N PHE A 42 -18.51 0.50 -8.36
CA PHE A 42 -18.58 -0.51 -7.31
C PHE A 42 -17.77 0.01 -6.13
N PRO A 43 -18.30 1.00 -5.37
CA PRO A 43 -17.74 1.30 -4.08
C PRO A 43 -17.85 0.03 -3.24
N GLU A 44 -16.77 -0.74 -3.22
CA GLU A 44 -16.52 -1.73 -2.18
C GLU A 44 -16.74 -0.94 -0.91
N SER A 45 -17.78 -1.29 -0.15
CA SER A 45 -18.04 -0.65 1.12
C SER A 45 -16.84 -1.05 1.97
N GLU A 46 -15.79 -0.23 1.93
CA GLU A 46 -14.62 -0.35 2.76
C GLU A 46 -15.18 -0.14 4.16
N LYS A 47 -15.61 -1.26 4.73
CA LYS A 47 -16.04 -1.36 6.12
C LYS A 47 -14.95 -0.61 6.84
N PRO A 48 -15.28 0.51 7.52
CA PRO A 48 -14.26 1.35 8.09
C PRO A 48 -13.31 0.40 8.79
N LEU A 49 -12.01 0.53 8.52
CA LEU A 49 -11.00 0.05 9.45
C LEU A 49 -11.21 0.88 10.72
N THR A 50 -12.33 0.67 11.42
CA THR A 50 -12.43 0.90 12.84
C THR A 50 -11.17 0.23 13.35
N PRO A 51 -10.26 0.96 14.02
CA PRO A 51 -9.20 0.28 14.73
C PRO A 51 -9.90 -0.81 15.50
N SER A 52 -9.61 -2.06 15.15
CA SER A 52 -10.13 -3.19 15.87
C SER A 52 -9.53 -2.99 17.23
N THR A 53 -10.27 -2.33 18.13
CA THR A 53 -10.02 -2.43 19.55
C THR A 53 -9.99 -3.93 19.71
N PRO A 54 -8.84 -4.53 20.09
CA PRO A 54 -8.84 -5.96 20.30
C PRO A 54 -10.04 -6.18 21.20
N SER A 55 -10.98 -6.99 20.75
CA SER A 55 -12.02 -7.55 21.61
C SER A 55 -11.29 -8.47 22.59
N GLY A 56 -10.43 -7.88 23.42
CA GLY A 56 -9.94 -8.46 24.63
C GLY A 56 -11.19 -8.62 25.43
N SER A 57 -11.64 -9.88 25.51
CA SER A 57 -12.55 -10.41 26.51
C SER A 57 -12.68 -9.40 27.63
N ALA A 58 -13.86 -8.77 27.77
CA ALA A 58 -14.13 -7.77 28.79
C ALA A 58 -13.42 -8.23 30.07
N VAL A 59 -12.32 -7.56 30.43
CA VAL A 59 -11.39 -8.10 31.42
C VAL A 59 -12.18 -8.24 32.69
N ASP A 60 -12.47 -9.49 33.08
CA ASP A 60 -13.31 -9.78 34.22
C ASP A 60 -12.76 -9.03 35.44
N ALA A 61 -13.64 -8.43 36.23
CA ALA A 61 -13.26 -7.53 37.32
C ALA A 61 -12.29 -8.21 38.30
N ARG A 62 -12.39 -9.54 38.43
CA ARG A 62 -11.49 -10.38 39.21
C ARG A 62 -10.07 -10.39 38.65
N THR A 63 -9.92 -10.54 37.33
CA THR A 63 -8.61 -10.53 36.66
C THR A 63 -7.93 -9.17 36.82
N LEU A 64 -8.70 -8.08 36.70
CA LEU A 64 -8.20 -6.72 36.92
C LEU A 64 -7.74 -6.50 38.37
N ALA A 65 -8.47 -7.04 39.35
CA ALA A 65 -8.10 -6.98 40.77
C ALA A 65 -6.81 -7.75 41.07
N VAL A 66 -6.64 -8.94 40.49
CA VAL A 66 -5.41 -9.75 40.64
C VAL A 66 -4.20 -9.04 40.06
N ILE A 67 -4.32 -8.46 38.86
CA ILE A 67 -3.23 -7.69 38.23
C ILE A 67 -2.85 -6.48 39.10
N LYS A 68 -3.83 -5.73 39.63
CA LYS A 68 -3.57 -4.61 40.54
C LYS A 68 -2.82 -5.05 41.80
N ALA A 69 -3.22 -6.17 42.42
CA ALA A 69 -2.53 -6.72 43.59
C ALA A 69 -1.09 -7.16 43.27
N ALA A 70 -0.87 -7.78 42.12
CA ALA A 70 0.46 -8.19 41.66
C ALA A 70 1.39 -6.98 41.46
N ILE A 71 0.90 -5.92 40.80
CA ILE A 71 1.67 -4.68 40.60
C ILE A 71 2.00 -4.01 41.94
N ALA A 72 1.03 -3.92 42.86
CA ALA A 72 1.24 -3.35 44.19
C ALA A 72 2.29 -4.12 45.00
N LYS A 73 2.32 -5.45 44.87
CA LYS A 73 3.31 -6.31 45.52
C LYS A 73 4.71 -6.15 44.91
N HIS A 74 4.81 -6.00 43.59
CA HIS A 74 6.08 -5.78 42.91
C HIS A 74 6.70 -4.42 43.26
N ARG A 75 5.89 -3.36 43.33
CA ARG A 75 6.37 -2.01 43.66
C ARG A 75 6.71 -1.79 45.14
N LYS A 76 6.26 -2.69 46.02
CA LYS A 76 6.65 -2.71 47.44
C LYS A 76 7.92 -3.53 47.70
N ARG A 77 8.54 -4.07 46.65
CA ARG A 77 9.83 -4.77 46.70
C ARG A 77 10.90 -3.88 46.06
#